data_AF-A0A2N1PAW5-F1
#
_entry.id   AF-A0A2N1PAW5-F1
#
_cell.length_a   1.000
_cell.length_b   1.000
_cell.length_c   1.000
_cell.angle_alpha   90.00
_cell.angle_beta   90.00
_cell.angle_gamma   90.00
#
_symmetry.space_group_name_H-M   'P 1'
#
loop_
_entity.id
_entity.type
_entity.pdbx_description
1 polymer ?
#
loop_
_entity_poly.entity_id
_entity_poly.type
_entity_poly.pdbx_seq_one_letter_code
_entity_poly.pdbx_strand_id
1 'polypeptide(L)'
;MNSCDFFGKIVTLNLGRQLRFLAIFLVTLLLVFFSANNLMAESASYLSAKSFSELEWTHIYEEDTSEYAVDIQPTFDKGYILLSVVIDTSDNGCDVNLRKLDSTGNVEWRKRINNGYELEGRSVCQTYDSGFVFVSAFRLYLFSNIETCVIKTNKNGDIVWTQYHTSDNYIDPYKIVQTTNRNLAITGTYGTLNQDNLFNPFLLKLNSLGTSIWLETYGDSLKDKWTTALLPLSDGGFVMAGATYSTDWDALIIRVGLPLKKWTHS
;
A
#
# COMPACT_ATOMS: atom_id res chain seq x y z
N MET A 1 -10.94 90.82 -40.17
CA MET A 1 -10.96 89.60 -39.33
C MET A 1 -10.55 88.45 -40.23
N ASN A 2 -9.26 88.12 -40.23
CA ASN A 2 -8.66 87.32 -41.30
C ASN A 2 -9.02 85.84 -41.12
N SER A 3 -9.58 85.28 -42.19
CA SER A 3 -9.98 83.88 -42.34
C SER A 3 -8.85 82.87 -42.09
N CYS A 4 -7.59 83.30 -42.10
CA CYS A 4 -6.42 82.44 -41.86
C CYS A 4 -6.30 81.94 -40.40
N ASP A 5 -6.71 82.71 -39.39
CA ASP A 5 -6.57 82.30 -37.98
C ASP A 5 -7.61 81.25 -37.54
N PHE A 6 -8.76 81.22 -38.22
CA PHE A 6 -9.83 80.26 -37.94
C PHE A 6 -9.49 78.86 -38.46
N PHE A 7 -8.91 78.79 -39.66
CA PHE A 7 -8.46 77.53 -40.27
C PHE A 7 -7.29 76.90 -39.50
N GLY A 8 -6.31 77.69 -39.07
CA GLY A 8 -5.18 77.19 -38.27
C GLY A 8 -5.61 76.56 -36.94
N LYS A 9 -6.53 77.22 -36.20
CA LYS A 9 -7.07 76.69 -34.93
C LYS A 9 -7.85 75.40 -35.11
N ILE A 10 -8.70 75.30 -36.15
CA ILE A 10 -9.48 74.08 -36.45
C ILE A 10 -8.56 72.90 -36.78
N VAL A 11 -7.51 73.12 -37.58
CA VAL A 11 -6.55 72.07 -37.93
C VAL A 11 -5.77 71.59 -36.71
N THR A 12 -5.30 72.50 -35.84
CA THR A 12 -4.61 72.13 -34.58
C THR A 12 -5.54 71.44 -33.57
N LEU A 13 -6.82 71.84 -33.48
CA LEU A 13 -7.82 71.18 -32.64
C LEU A 13 -8.11 69.76 -33.11
N ASN A 14 -8.20 69.54 -34.43
CA ASN A 14 -8.40 68.21 -35.01
C ASN A 14 -7.19 67.30 -34.82
N LEU A 15 -5.97 67.84 -35.00
CA LEU A 15 -4.73 67.10 -34.78
C LEU A 15 -4.55 66.69 -33.31
N GLY A 16 -4.86 67.59 -32.37
CA GLY A 16 -4.83 67.29 -30.94
C GLY A 16 -5.88 66.25 -30.52
N ARG A 17 -7.06 66.26 -31.16
CA ARG A 17 -8.12 65.25 -30.92
C ARG A 17 -7.73 63.88 -31.48
N GLN A 18 -7.16 63.84 -32.69
CA GLN A 18 -6.61 62.63 -33.32
C GLN A 18 -5.48 62.00 -32.48
N LEU A 19 -4.55 62.82 -31.97
CA LEU A 19 -3.46 62.36 -31.11
C LEU A 19 -3.97 61.82 -29.76
N ARG A 20 -5.02 62.43 -29.19
CA ARG A 20 -5.68 61.90 -27.97
C ARG A 20 -6.38 60.58 -28.25
N PHE A 21 -7.06 60.42 -29.39
CA PHE A 21 -7.68 59.15 -29.78
C PHE A 21 -6.62 58.05 -30.00
N LEU A 22 -5.50 58.37 -30.66
CA LEU A 22 -4.41 57.43 -30.87
C LEU A 22 -3.75 57.02 -29.54
N ALA A 23 -3.54 57.97 -28.62
CA ALA A 23 -2.99 57.68 -27.29
C ALA A 23 -3.93 56.78 -26.46
N ILE A 24 -5.24 57.07 -26.47
CA ILE A 24 -6.23 56.23 -25.79
C ILE A 24 -6.25 54.83 -26.41
N PHE A 25 -6.24 54.74 -27.75
CA PHE A 25 -6.20 53.46 -28.47
C PHE A 25 -4.96 52.63 -28.09
N LEU A 26 -3.77 53.25 -28.08
CA LEU A 26 -2.52 52.59 -27.72
C LEU A 26 -2.51 52.14 -26.24
N VAL A 27 -3.04 52.94 -25.32
CA VAL A 27 -3.16 52.55 -23.90
C VAL A 27 -4.15 51.40 -23.73
N THR A 28 -5.29 51.43 -24.41
CA THR A 28 -6.25 50.31 -24.37
C THR A 28 -5.65 49.04 -24.97
N LEU A 29 -4.89 49.15 -26.06
CA LEU A 29 -4.21 48.03 -26.68
C LEU A 29 -3.16 47.43 -25.72
N LEU A 30 -2.35 48.28 -25.07
CA LEU A 30 -1.37 47.87 -24.07
C LEU A 30 -2.02 47.17 -22.86
N LEU A 31 -3.15 47.69 -22.37
CA LEU A 31 -3.90 47.08 -21.28
C LEU A 31 -4.50 45.73 -21.67
N VAL A 32 -5.00 45.59 -22.91
CA VAL A 32 -5.48 44.31 -23.44
C VAL A 32 -4.33 43.30 -23.61
N PHE A 33 -3.16 43.74 -24.05
CA PHE A 33 -1.97 42.88 -24.10
C PHE A 33 -1.53 42.45 -22.70
N PHE A 34 -1.52 43.36 -21.73
CA PHE A 34 -1.15 43.03 -20.35
C PHE A 34 -2.14 42.07 -19.70
N SER A 35 -3.45 42.27 -19.91
CA SER A 35 -4.48 41.37 -19.38
C SER A 35 -4.45 40.00 -20.05
N ALA A 36 -4.23 39.94 -21.37
CA ALA A 36 -4.07 38.68 -22.10
C ALA A 36 -2.84 37.91 -21.63
N ASN A 37 -1.71 38.58 -21.40
CA ASN A 37 -0.49 37.95 -20.88
C ASN A 37 -0.67 37.44 -19.44
N ASN A 38 -1.39 38.17 -18.59
CA ASN A 38 -1.71 37.72 -17.24
C ASN A 38 -2.65 36.51 -17.24
N LEU A 39 -3.68 36.48 -18.11
CA LEU A 39 -4.53 35.30 -18.28
C LEU A 39 -3.76 34.08 -18.81
N MET A 40 -2.82 34.29 -19.74
CA MET A 40 -1.94 33.23 -20.24
C MET A 40 -0.98 32.70 -19.15
N ALA A 41 -0.49 33.57 -18.27
CA ALA A 41 0.35 33.17 -17.13
C ALA A 41 -0.45 32.45 -16.02
N GLU A 42 -1.67 32.90 -15.72
CA GLU A 42 -2.57 32.22 -14.76
C GLU A 42 -3.04 30.86 -15.29
N SER A 43 -3.36 30.74 -16.58
CA SER A 43 -3.70 29.45 -17.20
C SER A 43 -2.51 28.49 -17.29
N ALA A 44 -1.29 29.00 -17.54
CA ALA A 44 -0.07 28.19 -17.52
C ALA A 44 0.29 27.69 -16.11
N SER A 45 0.05 28.52 -15.07
CA SER A 45 0.26 28.10 -13.68
C SER A 45 -0.79 27.09 -13.21
N TYR A 46 -2.06 27.21 -13.65
CA TYR A 46 -3.11 26.21 -13.41
C TYR A 46 -2.88 24.86 -14.14
N LEU A 47 -2.21 24.87 -15.29
CA LEU A 47 -1.85 23.65 -16.03
C LEU A 47 -0.62 22.93 -15.48
N SER A 48 0.27 23.63 -14.75
CA SER A 48 1.50 23.03 -14.19
C SER A 48 1.30 22.21 -12.90
N ALA A 49 0.10 22.24 -12.30
CA ALA A 49 -0.15 21.63 -10.99
C ALA A 49 -1.19 20.50 -10.99
N LYS A 50 -1.51 19.96 -12.16
CA LYS A 50 -2.37 18.76 -12.26
C LYS A 50 -1.51 17.57 -12.64
N SER A 51 -0.77 17.05 -11.66
CA SER A 51 -0.13 15.74 -11.78
C SER A 51 -1.22 14.68 -11.80
N PHE A 52 -1.74 14.39 -12.98
CA PHE A 52 -2.49 13.17 -13.17
C PHE A 52 -1.51 12.00 -13.11
N SER A 53 -1.89 10.93 -12.42
CA SER A 53 -1.18 9.67 -12.53
C SER A 53 -1.24 9.21 -13.99
N GLU A 54 -0.10 9.13 -14.66
CA GLU A 54 0.00 8.51 -15.98
C GLU A 54 0.20 7.00 -15.79
N LEU A 55 -0.46 6.20 -16.64
CA LEU A 55 -0.21 4.76 -16.68
C LEU A 55 1.16 4.52 -17.32
N GLU A 56 2.16 4.12 -16.54
CA GLU A 56 3.50 3.85 -17.05
C GLU A 56 3.61 2.49 -17.75
N TRP A 57 3.05 1.44 -17.15
CA TRP A 57 3.07 0.09 -17.71
C TRP A 57 1.93 -0.78 -17.17
N THR A 58 1.59 -1.80 -17.94
CA THR A 58 0.69 -2.90 -17.55
C THR A 58 1.39 -4.21 -17.92
N HIS A 59 1.45 -5.14 -16.97
CA HIS A 59 1.93 -6.51 -17.21
C HIS A 59 0.84 -7.51 -16.88
N ILE A 60 0.72 -8.53 -17.73
CA ILE A 60 -0.03 -9.76 -17.45
C ILE A 60 1.01 -10.88 -17.46
N TYR A 61 1.16 -11.57 -16.34
CA TYR A 61 2.08 -12.69 -16.21
C TYR A 61 1.32 -13.99 -16.53
N GLU A 62 1.24 -14.34 -17.81
CA GLU A 62 0.60 -15.57 -18.27
C GLU A 62 1.53 -16.77 -18.05
N GLU A 63 0.99 -17.84 -17.46
CA GLU A 63 1.72 -19.05 -17.07
C GLU A 63 0.85 -20.28 -17.36
N ASP A 64 1.43 -21.48 -17.36
CA ASP A 64 0.71 -22.74 -17.63
C ASP A 64 -0.33 -23.10 -16.55
N THR A 65 -0.33 -22.38 -15.42
CA THR A 65 -1.25 -22.56 -14.30
C THR A 65 -1.99 -21.26 -14.00
N SER A 66 -3.26 -21.35 -13.62
CA SER A 66 -4.02 -20.19 -13.17
C SER A 66 -3.42 -19.62 -11.88
N GLU A 67 -3.14 -18.32 -11.85
CA GLU A 67 -2.66 -17.62 -10.66
C GLU A 67 -3.40 -16.29 -10.44
N TYR A 68 -3.45 -15.85 -9.19
CA TYR A 68 -3.91 -14.50 -8.83
C TYR A 68 -2.94 -13.83 -7.86
N ALA A 69 -2.72 -12.53 -8.05
CA ALA A 69 -1.87 -11.71 -7.19
C ALA A 69 -2.55 -11.46 -5.84
N VAL A 70 -1.78 -11.55 -4.75
CA VAL A 70 -2.28 -11.32 -3.39
C VAL A 70 -1.65 -10.09 -2.74
N ASP A 71 -0.31 -9.98 -2.77
CA ASP A 71 0.40 -8.85 -2.16
C ASP A 71 1.59 -8.47 -3.05
N ILE A 72 1.86 -7.17 -3.12
CA ILE A 72 3.00 -6.61 -3.82
C ILE A 72 3.65 -5.56 -2.94
N GLN A 73 4.98 -5.60 -2.83
CA GLN A 73 5.75 -4.64 -2.04
C GLN A 73 6.93 -4.08 -2.83
N PRO A 74 7.28 -2.80 -2.64
CA PRO A 74 8.53 -2.27 -3.17
C PRO A 74 9.71 -2.98 -2.52
N THR A 75 10.82 -3.00 -3.24
CA THR A 75 12.09 -3.55 -2.76
C THR A 75 13.18 -2.48 -2.75
N PHE A 76 14.25 -2.70 -2.00
CA PHE A 76 15.33 -1.72 -1.81
C PHE A 76 16.03 -1.31 -3.11
N ASP A 77 15.99 -2.17 -4.15
CA ASP A 77 16.54 -1.89 -5.47
C ASP A 77 15.55 -1.14 -6.39
N LYS A 78 14.44 -0.65 -5.84
CA LYS A 78 13.34 0.05 -6.54
C LYS A 78 12.52 -0.83 -7.48
N GLY A 79 12.74 -2.14 -7.49
CA GLY A 79 11.82 -3.11 -8.07
C GLY A 79 10.71 -3.50 -7.10
N TYR A 80 10.04 -4.62 -7.39
CA TYR A 80 8.90 -5.11 -6.61
C TYR A 80 9.00 -6.59 -6.30
N ILE A 81 8.46 -7.03 -5.18
CA ILE A 81 8.21 -8.43 -4.88
C ILE A 81 6.72 -8.69 -4.92
N LEU A 82 6.30 -9.62 -5.77
CA LEU A 82 4.92 -10.04 -5.95
C LEU A 82 4.74 -11.43 -5.36
N LEU A 83 3.72 -11.58 -4.52
CA LEU A 83 3.21 -12.86 -4.04
C LEU A 83 1.90 -13.17 -4.76
N SER A 84 1.84 -14.34 -5.39
CA SER A 84 0.65 -14.86 -6.04
C SER A 84 0.30 -16.24 -5.49
N VAL A 85 -0.98 -16.60 -5.55
CA VAL A 85 -1.45 -17.96 -5.31
C VAL A 85 -1.69 -18.65 -6.65
N VAL A 86 -1.13 -19.84 -6.78
CA VAL A 86 -1.31 -20.71 -7.93
C VAL A 86 -2.41 -21.71 -7.61
N ILE A 87 -3.41 -21.75 -8.48
CA ILE A 87 -4.50 -22.71 -8.41
C ILE A 87 -4.07 -23.93 -9.22
N ASP A 88 -3.55 -24.96 -8.53
CA ASP A 88 -3.27 -26.25 -9.15
C ASP A 88 -4.44 -27.20 -8.92
N THR A 89 -5.12 -27.59 -9.99
CA THR A 89 -6.25 -28.52 -9.93
C THR A 89 -5.82 -29.99 -9.86
N SER A 90 -4.51 -30.27 -9.96
CA SER A 90 -3.98 -31.63 -10.10
C SER A 90 -3.40 -32.25 -8.82
N ASP A 91 -3.09 -31.47 -7.77
CA ASP A 91 -2.42 -31.98 -6.55
C ASP A 91 -2.99 -31.47 -5.21
N ASN A 92 -4.32 -31.33 -5.10
CA ASN A 92 -5.03 -31.08 -3.83
C ASN A 92 -4.52 -29.89 -2.98
N GLY A 93 -3.95 -28.85 -3.60
CA GLY A 93 -3.49 -27.68 -2.86
C GLY A 93 -3.14 -26.48 -3.74
N CYS A 94 -3.35 -25.29 -3.18
CA CYS A 94 -2.80 -24.05 -3.71
C CYS A 94 -1.30 -23.97 -3.44
N ASP A 95 -0.51 -23.54 -4.42
CA ASP A 95 0.90 -23.19 -4.23
C ASP A 95 1.06 -21.67 -4.16
N VAL A 96 2.24 -21.20 -3.76
CA VAL A 96 2.58 -19.77 -3.86
C VAL A 96 3.69 -19.52 -4.86
N ASN A 97 3.52 -18.48 -5.67
CA ASN A 97 4.54 -17.95 -6.56
C ASN A 97 5.11 -16.66 -5.94
N LEU A 98 6.43 -16.64 -5.74
CA LEU A 98 7.17 -15.44 -5.40
C LEU A 98 7.89 -14.93 -6.65
N ARG A 99 7.62 -13.70 -7.06
CA ARG A 99 8.15 -13.11 -8.29
C ARG A 99 8.83 -11.77 -7.99
N LYS A 100 10.13 -11.69 -8.25
CA LYS A 100 10.88 -10.43 -8.18
C LYS A 100 10.81 -9.74 -9.53
N LEU A 101 10.48 -8.46 -9.47
CA LEU A 101 10.32 -7.58 -10.62
C LEU A 101 11.34 -6.44 -10.53
N ASP A 102 11.76 -5.93 -11.69
CA ASP A 102 12.49 -4.67 -11.79
C ASP A 102 11.53 -3.47 -11.62
N SER A 103 12.07 -2.24 -11.70
CA SER A 103 11.27 -1.01 -11.54
C SER A 103 10.24 -0.77 -12.64
N THR A 104 10.31 -1.50 -13.76
CA THR A 104 9.40 -1.43 -14.90
C THR A 104 8.46 -2.63 -14.98
N GLY A 105 8.47 -3.50 -13.97
CA GLY A 105 7.62 -4.68 -13.87
C GLY A 105 8.10 -5.90 -14.66
N ASN A 106 9.32 -5.90 -15.22
CA ASN A 106 9.85 -7.12 -15.85
C ASN A 106 10.30 -8.12 -14.80
N VAL A 107 10.15 -9.41 -15.10
CA VAL A 107 10.52 -10.50 -14.18
C VAL A 107 12.03 -10.68 -14.13
N GLU A 108 12.62 -10.48 -12.96
CA GLU A 108 14.02 -10.83 -12.68
C GLU A 108 14.15 -12.32 -12.37
N TRP A 109 13.25 -12.83 -11.51
CA TRP A 109 13.13 -14.25 -11.22
C TRP A 109 11.75 -14.60 -10.67
N ARG A 110 11.40 -15.89 -10.78
CA ARG A 110 10.20 -16.49 -10.18
C ARG A 110 10.57 -17.77 -9.45
N LYS A 111 9.93 -18.01 -8.31
CA LYS A 111 10.01 -19.26 -7.55
C LYS A 111 8.59 -19.73 -7.22
N ARG A 112 8.23 -20.89 -7.74
CA ARG A 112 7.05 -21.64 -7.28
C ARG A 112 7.45 -22.39 -6.02
N ILE A 113 6.70 -22.19 -4.95
CA ILE A 113 6.95 -22.80 -3.65
C ILE A 113 5.76 -23.72 -3.36
N ASN A 114 6.06 -25.02 -3.41
CA ASN A 114 5.19 -26.11 -3.01
C ASN A 114 5.94 -26.89 -1.93
N ASN A 115 5.34 -27.01 -0.74
CA ASN A 115 5.91 -27.75 0.39
C ASN A 115 5.06 -28.97 0.77
N GLY A 116 4.18 -29.43 -0.13
CA GLY A 116 3.26 -30.54 0.09
C GLY A 116 2.00 -30.20 0.90
N TYR A 117 1.73 -28.91 1.13
CA TYR A 117 0.50 -28.42 1.76
C TYR A 117 -0.20 -27.40 0.87
N GLU A 118 -1.51 -27.25 1.04
CA GLU A 118 -2.23 -26.11 0.50
C GLU A 118 -1.75 -24.82 1.19
N LEU A 119 -1.08 -23.97 0.43
CA LEU A 119 -0.59 -22.64 0.83
C LEU A 119 -1.44 -21.56 0.18
N GLU A 120 -2.26 -20.90 0.97
CA GLU A 120 -2.93 -19.67 0.58
C GLU A 120 -2.04 -18.49 1.01
N GLY A 121 -1.24 -17.94 0.10
CA GLY A 121 -0.42 -16.75 0.34
C GLY A 121 -1.27 -15.56 0.79
N ARG A 122 -0.78 -14.77 1.75
CA ARG A 122 -1.52 -13.63 2.33
C ARG A 122 -0.75 -12.32 2.29
N SER A 123 0.52 -12.33 2.68
CA SER A 123 1.35 -11.12 2.64
C SER A 123 2.83 -11.43 2.53
N VAL A 124 3.57 -10.53 1.87
CA VAL A 124 5.02 -10.57 1.70
C VAL A 124 5.65 -9.26 2.16
N CYS A 125 6.88 -9.30 2.66
CA CYS A 125 7.73 -8.12 2.81
C CYS A 125 9.21 -8.45 2.59
N GLN A 126 9.98 -7.46 2.13
CA GLN A 126 11.44 -7.58 2.07
C GLN A 126 12.03 -7.36 3.47
N THR A 127 12.99 -8.20 3.84
CA THR A 127 13.73 -8.09 5.10
C THR A 127 15.05 -7.33 4.93
N TYR A 128 15.58 -6.75 6.01
CA TYR A 128 16.82 -5.95 6.02
C TYR A 128 18.10 -6.70 5.58
N ASP A 129 18.04 -8.02 5.45
CA ASP A 129 19.10 -8.85 4.85
C ASP A 129 18.93 -9.02 3.32
N SER A 130 18.04 -8.22 2.71
CA SER A 130 17.63 -8.23 1.30
C SER A 130 16.89 -9.49 0.84
N GLY A 131 16.62 -10.46 1.72
CA GLY A 131 15.71 -11.57 1.42
C GLY A 131 14.25 -11.18 1.59
N PHE A 132 13.35 -12.16 1.50
CA PHE A 132 11.91 -11.93 1.60
C PHE A 132 11.30 -12.84 2.64
N VAL A 133 10.27 -12.37 3.33
CA VAL A 133 9.46 -13.20 4.20
C VAL A 133 8.00 -13.03 3.82
N PHE A 134 7.27 -14.14 3.75
CA PHE A 134 5.84 -14.12 3.51
C PHE A 134 5.12 -15.06 4.45
N VAL A 135 3.83 -14.81 4.60
CA VAL A 135 2.93 -15.60 5.41
C VAL A 135 1.81 -16.17 4.53
N SER A 136 1.45 -17.41 4.81
CA SER A 136 0.34 -18.13 4.18
C SER A 136 -0.57 -18.73 5.24
N ALA A 137 -1.87 -18.70 4.98
CA ALA A 137 -2.79 -19.65 5.58
C ALA A 137 -2.49 -21.03 4.99
N PHE A 138 -2.43 -22.06 5.83
CA PHE A 138 -2.29 -23.43 5.35
C PHE A 138 -3.20 -24.39 6.12
N ARG A 139 -3.54 -25.51 5.48
CA ARG A 139 -4.36 -26.55 6.08
C ARG A 139 -3.57 -27.85 6.15
N LEU A 140 -3.54 -28.45 7.33
CA LEU A 140 -3.05 -29.82 7.48
C LEU A 140 -4.15 -30.78 7.06
N TYR A 141 -3.87 -31.74 6.17
CA TYR A 141 -4.88 -32.69 5.66
C TYR A 141 -5.69 -33.43 6.75
N LEU A 142 -5.13 -33.57 7.95
CA LEU A 142 -5.76 -34.27 9.08
C LEU A 142 -6.61 -33.36 9.98
N PHE A 143 -6.58 -32.04 9.76
CA PHE A 143 -7.24 -31.06 10.61
C PHE A 143 -8.08 -30.07 9.79
N SER A 144 -9.20 -29.63 10.35
CA SER A 144 -10.05 -28.62 9.72
C SER A 144 -9.50 -27.20 9.85
N ASN A 145 -8.62 -26.96 10.83
CA ASN A 145 -8.17 -25.63 11.21
C ASN A 145 -7.26 -25.00 10.17
N ILE A 146 -7.42 -23.69 9.96
CA ILE A 146 -6.43 -22.88 9.24
C ILE A 146 -5.30 -22.57 10.23
N GLU A 147 -4.09 -22.81 9.77
CA GLU A 147 -2.85 -22.59 10.50
C GLU A 147 -1.98 -21.56 9.78
N THR A 148 -0.94 -21.06 10.45
CA THR A 148 -0.03 -20.04 9.90
C THR A 148 1.29 -20.65 9.45
N CYS A 149 1.64 -20.52 8.17
CA CYS A 149 2.95 -20.86 7.63
C CYS A 149 3.73 -19.58 7.32
N VAL A 150 4.98 -19.49 7.80
CA VAL A 150 5.88 -18.38 7.51
C VAL A 150 7.09 -18.92 6.78
N ILE A 151 7.39 -18.34 5.62
CA ILE A 151 8.51 -18.77 4.78
C ILE A 151 9.44 -17.60 4.56
N LYS A 152 10.72 -17.82 4.82
CA LYS A 152 11.81 -16.88 4.53
C LYS A 152 12.62 -17.37 3.36
N THR A 153 12.94 -16.46 2.46
CA THR A 153 13.86 -16.68 1.36
C THR A 153 15.07 -15.76 1.46
N ASN A 154 16.13 -16.10 0.73
CA ASN A 154 17.24 -15.20 0.44
C ASN A 154 16.85 -14.20 -0.67
N LYS A 155 17.76 -13.30 -1.06
CA LYS A 155 17.50 -12.30 -2.11
C LYS A 155 17.22 -12.89 -3.50
N ASN A 156 17.62 -14.14 -3.75
CA ASN A 156 17.43 -14.86 -5.01
C ASN A 156 16.15 -15.72 -4.99
N GLY A 157 15.37 -15.66 -3.90
CA GLY A 157 14.14 -16.43 -3.72
C GLY A 157 14.35 -17.87 -3.24
N ASP A 158 15.56 -18.30 -2.90
CA ASP A 158 15.77 -19.64 -2.34
C ASP A 158 15.36 -19.67 -0.87
N ILE A 159 14.65 -20.72 -0.47
CA ILE A 159 14.13 -20.88 0.90
C ILE A 159 15.30 -21.00 1.88
N VAL A 160 15.26 -20.18 2.93
CA VAL A 160 16.19 -20.19 4.06
C VAL A 160 15.59 -20.99 5.21
N TRP A 161 14.31 -20.75 5.52
CA TRP A 161 13.56 -21.51 6.52
C TRP A 161 12.06 -21.42 6.28
N THR A 162 11.35 -22.41 6.82
CA THR A 162 9.89 -22.48 6.90
C THR A 162 9.51 -22.76 8.35
N GLN A 163 8.57 -22.00 8.89
CA GLN A 163 8.03 -22.18 10.25
C GLN A 163 6.52 -22.33 10.20
N TYR A 164 6.02 -23.28 10.96
CA TYR A 164 4.58 -23.52 11.12
C TYR A 164 4.18 -23.11 12.52
N HIS A 165 3.20 -22.22 12.62
CA HIS A 165 2.59 -21.79 13.86
C HIS A 165 1.18 -22.35 13.91
N THR A 166 1.05 -23.44 14.67
CA THR A 166 -0.20 -24.17 14.80
C THR A 166 -0.84 -23.95 16.16
N SER A 167 -2.16 -24.09 16.25
CA SER A 167 -2.84 -24.12 17.55
C SER A 167 -4.08 -25.03 17.54
N ASP A 168 -4.61 -25.36 18.72
CA ASP A 168 -5.89 -26.08 18.80
C ASP A 168 -7.06 -25.26 18.21
N ASN A 169 -6.83 -23.96 17.98
CA ASN A 169 -7.73 -22.99 17.40
C ASN A 169 -7.28 -22.60 15.98
N TYR A 170 -8.14 -21.90 15.24
CA TYR A 170 -7.77 -21.20 14.03
C TYR A 170 -6.72 -20.13 14.34
N ILE A 171 -5.69 -20.06 13.52
CA ILE A 171 -4.72 -18.96 13.48
C ILE A 171 -4.51 -18.55 12.02
N ASP A 172 -5.45 -17.77 11.50
CA ASP A 172 -5.50 -17.33 10.10
C ASP A 172 -4.75 -15.99 9.92
N PRO A 173 -3.59 -15.97 9.23
CA PRO A 173 -2.79 -14.78 9.08
C PRO A 173 -3.29 -13.88 7.93
N TYR A 174 -3.06 -12.57 8.06
CA TYR A 174 -3.37 -11.61 6.99
C TYR A 174 -2.21 -10.73 6.59
N LYS A 175 -1.48 -10.13 7.56
CA LYS A 175 -0.35 -9.24 7.28
C LYS A 175 0.88 -9.68 8.04
N ILE A 176 2.03 -9.68 7.35
CA ILE A 176 3.35 -9.81 7.97
C ILE A 176 4.18 -8.55 7.72
N VAL A 177 4.94 -8.14 8.72
CA VAL A 177 5.88 -7.02 8.64
C VAL A 177 7.19 -7.35 9.36
N GLN A 178 8.30 -6.84 8.86
CA GLN A 178 9.53 -6.78 9.64
C GLN A 178 9.55 -5.50 10.49
N THR A 179 9.90 -5.67 11.76
CA THR A 179 10.05 -4.58 12.74
C THR A 179 11.48 -4.03 12.74
N THR A 180 11.68 -2.84 13.29
CA THR A 180 12.99 -2.14 13.32
C THR A 180 14.10 -2.92 14.04
N ASN A 181 13.74 -3.82 14.96
CA ASN A 181 14.69 -4.69 15.66
C ASN A 181 14.92 -6.04 14.94
N ARG A 182 14.57 -6.14 13.64
CA ARG A 182 14.71 -7.32 12.76
C ARG A 182 13.78 -8.50 13.08
N ASN A 183 12.95 -8.38 14.11
CA ASN A 183 11.89 -9.36 14.40
C ASN A 183 10.74 -9.22 13.40
N LEU A 184 9.84 -10.21 13.39
CA LEU A 184 8.65 -10.20 12.56
C LEU A 184 7.41 -10.02 13.43
N ALA A 185 6.37 -9.42 12.84
CA ALA A 185 5.06 -9.36 13.44
C ALA A 185 4.01 -9.76 12.41
N ILE A 186 3.03 -10.55 12.87
CA ILE A 186 1.93 -11.05 12.06
C ILE A 186 0.62 -10.68 12.75
N THR A 187 -0.33 -10.18 11.98
CA THR A 187 -1.70 -9.95 12.43
C THR A 187 -2.65 -10.86 11.69
N GLY A 188 -3.78 -11.17 12.32
CA GLY A 188 -4.84 -11.88 11.65
C GLY A 188 -6.00 -12.19 12.57
N THR A 189 -6.57 -13.38 12.39
CA THR A 189 -7.72 -13.88 13.15
C THR A 189 -7.34 -15.13 13.92
N TYR A 190 -7.66 -15.15 15.20
CA TYR A 190 -7.49 -16.27 16.09
C TYR A 190 -8.83 -16.66 16.70
N GLY A 191 -9.21 -17.93 16.65
CA GLY A 191 -10.52 -18.31 17.16
C GLY A 191 -10.91 -19.76 17.02
N THR A 192 -12.10 -20.10 17.51
CA THR A 192 -12.65 -21.46 17.45
C THR A 192 -13.78 -21.53 16.44
N LEU A 193 -13.79 -22.56 15.60
CA LEU A 193 -15.02 -23.02 14.93
C LEU A 193 -15.83 -23.90 15.88
N ASN A 194 -16.45 -23.28 16.87
CA ASN A 194 -17.47 -23.92 17.70
C ASN A 194 -18.80 -23.19 17.52
N GLN A 195 -19.85 -23.58 18.27
CA GLN A 195 -21.18 -22.96 18.13
C GLN A 195 -21.18 -21.44 18.28
N ASP A 196 -20.18 -20.87 18.95
CA ASP A 196 -20.09 -19.45 19.20
C ASP A 196 -19.24 -18.67 18.19
N ASN A 197 -18.52 -19.35 17.27
CA ASN A 197 -17.59 -18.75 16.29
C ASN A 197 -16.82 -17.55 16.86
N LEU A 198 -16.01 -17.78 17.89
CA LEU A 198 -15.30 -16.71 18.57
C LEU A 198 -14.00 -16.38 17.85
N PHE A 199 -14.04 -15.44 16.92
CA PHE A 199 -12.87 -14.90 16.25
C PHE A 199 -12.42 -13.57 16.86
N ASN A 200 -11.13 -13.47 17.16
CA ASN A 200 -10.48 -12.30 17.71
C ASN A 200 -9.23 -11.93 16.90
N PRO A 201 -8.86 -10.64 16.80
CA PRO A 201 -7.58 -10.24 16.29
C PRO A 201 -6.46 -10.86 17.10
N PHE A 202 -5.40 -11.31 16.44
CA PHE A 202 -4.16 -11.64 17.13
C PHE A 202 -3.00 -10.79 16.64
N LEU A 203 -2.00 -10.66 17.50
CA LEU A 203 -0.67 -10.20 17.14
C LEU A 203 0.34 -11.28 17.56
N LEU A 204 1.07 -11.81 16.59
CA LEU A 204 2.12 -12.80 16.78
C LEU A 204 3.46 -12.13 16.50
N LYS A 205 4.34 -12.12 17.50
CA LYS A 205 5.71 -11.62 17.34
C LYS A 205 6.68 -12.78 17.25
N LEU A 206 7.49 -12.78 16.19
CA LEU A 206 8.51 -13.79 15.96
C LEU A 206 9.91 -13.15 16.01
N ASN A 207 10.92 -13.93 16.38
CA ASN A 207 12.30 -13.51 16.21
C ASN A 207 12.71 -13.56 14.71
N SER A 208 13.92 -13.12 14.39
CA SER A 208 14.44 -13.14 13.00
C SER A 208 14.60 -14.54 12.37
N LEU A 209 14.52 -15.61 13.18
CA LEU A 209 14.56 -17.01 12.75
C LEU A 209 13.15 -17.62 12.61
N GLY A 210 12.11 -16.81 12.79
CA GLY A 210 10.71 -17.23 12.74
C GLY A 210 10.21 -17.95 13.99
N THR A 211 11.00 -18.01 15.07
CA THR A 211 10.52 -18.60 16.34
C THR A 211 9.59 -17.63 17.06
N SER A 212 8.47 -18.14 17.60
CA SER A 212 7.54 -17.32 18.38
C SER A 212 8.21 -16.75 19.64
N ILE A 213 8.06 -15.44 19.82
CA ILE A 213 8.41 -14.73 21.06
C ILE A 213 7.16 -14.66 21.94
N TRP A 214 6.03 -14.25 21.36
CA TRP A 214 4.73 -14.25 22.01
C TRP A 214 3.60 -14.17 20.99
N LEU A 215 2.42 -14.63 21.40
CA LEU A 215 1.15 -14.51 20.70
C LEU A 215 0.16 -13.86 21.67
N GLU A 216 -0.49 -12.79 21.26
CA GLU A 216 -1.52 -12.11 22.05
C GLU A 216 -2.80 -11.97 21.23
N THR A 217 -3.95 -12.18 21.86
CA THR A 217 -5.27 -12.06 21.24
C THR A 217 -6.04 -10.89 21.84
N TYR A 218 -6.71 -10.12 21.01
CA TYR A 218 -7.40 -8.88 21.39
C TYR A 218 -8.90 -9.04 21.20
N GLY A 219 -9.50 -9.87 22.05
CA GLY A 219 -10.95 -10.09 22.10
C GLY A 219 -11.62 -9.39 23.28
N ASP A 220 -12.92 -9.13 23.13
CA ASP A 220 -13.81 -8.82 24.24
C ASP A 220 -15.12 -9.63 24.08
N SER A 221 -16.21 -9.23 24.72
CA SER A 221 -17.50 -9.92 24.60
C SER A 221 -18.14 -9.82 23.21
N LEU A 222 -17.68 -8.90 22.36
CA LEU A 222 -18.13 -8.79 20.97
C LEU A 222 -17.39 -9.83 20.13
N LYS A 223 -18.18 -10.69 19.50
CA LYS A 223 -17.70 -11.79 18.66
C LYS A 223 -17.24 -11.27 17.30
N ASP A 224 -16.53 -12.13 16.59
CA ASP A 224 -16.20 -11.98 15.17
C ASP A 224 -15.42 -10.71 14.83
N LYS A 225 -14.19 -10.63 15.29
CA LYS A 225 -13.27 -9.53 14.97
C LYS A 225 -12.02 -10.07 14.29
N TRP A 226 -11.52 -9.34 13.31
CA TRP A 226 -10.26 -9.66 12.64
C TRP A 226 -9.49 -8.41 12.27
N THR A 227 -8.21 -8.60 11.95
CA THR A 227 -7.32 -7.55 11.49
C THR A 227 -6.64 -7.97 10.20
N THR A 228 -6.60 -7.07 9.23
CA THR A 228 -6.01 -7.31 7.90
C THR A 228 -4.82 -6.42 7.61
N ALA A 229 -4.63 -5.36 8.39
CA ALA A 229 -3.52 -4.43 8.26
C ALA A 229 -2.73 -4.33 9.56
N LEU A 230 -1.41 -4.19 9.44
CA LEU A 230 -0.47 -4.10 10.55
C LEU A 230 0.60 -3.05 10.26
N LEU A 231 0.79 -2.13 11.19
CA LEU A 231 1.79 -1.07 11.14
C LEU A 231 2.67 -1.14 12.41
N PRO A 232 3.95 -1.50 12.29
CA PRO A 232 4.89 -1.40 13.40
C PRO A 232 5.26 0.07 13.63
N LEU A 233 5.37 0.48 14.89
CA LEU A 233 5.67 1.86 15.29
C LEU A 233 7.13 2.02 15.73
N SER A 234 7.64 3.25 15.67
CA SER A 234 8.99 3.59 16.12
C SER A 234 9.17 3.44 17.63
N ASP A 235 8.10 3.52 18.41
CA ASP A 235 8.08 3.25 19.87
C ASP A 235 8.13 1.76 20.22
N GLY A 236 8.18 0.87 19.21
CA GLY A 236 8.18 -0.58 19.36
C GLY A 236 6.79 -1.20 19.55
N GLY A 237 5.73 -0.39 19.55
CA GLY A 237 4.35 -0.81 19.51
C GLY A 237 3.84 -1.11 18.09
N PHE A 238 2.54 -1.33 17.97
CA PHE A 238 1.86 -1.70 16.73
C PHE A 238 0.50 -1.03 16.62
N VAL A 239 0.07 -0.75 15.40
CA VAL A 239 -1.34 -0.45 15.07
C VAL A 239 -1.85 -1.52 14.14
N MET A 240 -3.00 -2.09 14.46
CA MET A 240 -3.71 -3.06 13.63
C MET A 240 -5.03 -2.45 13.19
N ALA A 241 -5.47 -2.77 11.97
CA ALA A 241 -6.78 -2.37 11.49
C ALA A 241 -7.51 -3.54 10.84
N GLY A 242 -8.83 -3.53 10.91
CA GLY A 242 -9.71 -4.56 10.35
C GLY A 242 -11.17 -4.23 10.61
N ALA A 243 -11.96 -5.24 10.98
CA ALA A 243 -13.38 -5.05 11.19
C ALA A 243 -13.93 -5.94 12.31
N THR A 244 -15.13 -5.57 12.77
CA THR A 244 -15.97 -6.37 13.66
C THR A 244 -17.23 -6.83 12.95
N TYR A 245 -17.76 -7.98 13.35
CA TYR A 245 -18.99 -8.56 12.83
C TYR A 245 -19.89 -9.00 13.99
N SER A 246 -20.36 -8.05 14.81
CA SER A 246 -21.34 -8.38 15.86
C SER A 246 -22.78 -8.28 15.38
N THR A 247 -23.08 -7.26 14.58
CA THR A 247 -24.43 -6.95 14.06
C THR A 247 -24.36 -6.21 12.74
N ASP A 248 -23.39 -5.31 12.59
CA ASP A 248 -23.01 -4.62 11.36
C ASP A 248 -21.49 -4.69 11.17
N TRP A 249 -21.00 -4.36 9.97
CA TRP A 249 -19.57 -4.30 9.66
C TRP A 249 -19.01 -2.95 10.07
N ASP A 250 -18.35 -2.90 11.23
CA ASP A 250 -17.69 -1.69 11.72
C ASP A 250 -16.17 -1.77 11.54
N ALA A 251 -15.57 -0.62 11.24
CA ALA A 251 -14.11 -0.51 11.17
C ALA A 251 -13.48 -0.62 12.57
N LEU A 252 -12.46 -1.46 12.68
CA LEU A 252 -11.71 -1.70 13.91
C LEU A 252 -10.29 -1.16 13.78
N ILE A 253 -9.82 -0.41 14.79
CA ILE A 253 -8.40 -0.08 14.97
C ILE A 253 -7.97 -0.47 16.37
N ILE A 254 -6.84 -1.15 16.49
CA ILE A 254 -6.22 -1.54 17.76
C ILE A 254 -4.81 -0.98 17.80
N ARG A 255 -4.49 -0.16 18.81
CA ARG A 255 -3.11 0.25 19.11
C ARG A 255 -2.59 -0.57 20.28
N VAL A 256 -1.48 -1.27 20.07
CA VAL A 256 -0.77 -2.07 21.06
C VAL A 256 0.54 -1.36 21.42
N GLY A 257 0.67 -0.92 22.66
CA GLY A 257 1.95 -0.42 23.19
C GLY A 257 2.87 -1.57 23.60
N LEU A 258 4.14 -1.27 23.87
CA LEU A 258 4.97 -2.23 24.61
C LEU A 258 4.37 -2.44 26.00
N PRO A 259 4.37 -3.67 26.56
CA PRO A 259 4.00 -3.85 27.95
C PRO A 259 4.89 -2.92 28.78
N LEU A 260 4.27 -1.97 29.48
CA LEU A 260 4.96 -1.24 30.55
C LEU A 260 5.59 -2.32 31.41
N LYS A 261 6.93 -2.27 31.61
CA LYS A 261 7.59 -3.09 32.63
C LYS A 261 6.73 -2.98 33.88
N LYS A 262 5.99 -4.03 34.24
CA LYS A 262 5.38 -4.11 35.56
C LYS A 262 6.57 -4.03 36.50
N TRP A 263 6.73 -2.91 37.19
CA TRP A 263 7.67 -2.81 38.29
C TRP A 263 7.19 -3.82 39.32
N THR A 264 7.81 -4.99 39.35
CA THR A 264 7.66 -5.90 40.47
C THR A 264 8.42 -5.27 41.61
N HIS A 265 7.70 -4.68 42.57
CA HIS A 265 8.26 -4.44 43.89
C HIS A 265 8.57 -5.81 44.50
N SER A 266 9.86 -6.15 44.55
CA SER A 266 10.42 -7.19 45.42
C SER A 266 10.69 -6.63 46.81
#